data_AF-A0A6P0VE37-F1
#
_entry.id   AF-A0A6P0VE37-F1
#
_cell.length_a   1.000
_cell.length_b   1.000
_cell.length_c   1.000
_cell.angle_alpha   90.00
_cell.angle_beta   90.00
_cell.angle_gamma   90.00
#
_symmetry.space_group_name_H-M   'P 1'
#
loop_
_entity.id
_entity.type
_entity.pdbx_description
1 polymer ?
#
loop_
_entity_poly.entity_id
_entity_poly.type
_entity_poly.pdbx_seq_one_letter_code
_entity_poly.pdbx_strand_id
1 'polypeptide(L)'
;MQLKKLRILAKSLGIIRYSRLRKAELEWLVLKRQRGQSIPLKHLLPQLVLKQLTQKPAWEWEKVELEALSCKCLEALSYIMGIPKSGKKVQKIQRLLDMAEVRKAIREFNPPDRLNSTDPNERENWEQICDVAQQLADKYLGRELRAFCKKVKRFAVSTKWGMAMSLLSWRRECNAKGQRFVQQMRAARKQIKQQENQQVVQQLAA
;
A
#
# COMPACT_ATOMS: atom_id res chain seq x y z
N MET A 1 27.42 -21.84 16.60
CA MET A 1 26.58 -21.12 17.60
C MET A 1 25.55 -22.08 18.21
N GLN A 2 25.19 -21.93 19.50
CA GLN A 2 24.14 -22.77 20.12
C GLN A 2 22.76 -22.50 19.49
N LEU A 3 21.95 -23.54 19.26
CA LEU A 3 20.65 -23.43 18.56
C LEU A 3 19.69 -22.41 19.21
N LYS A 4 19.70 -22.33 20.56
CA LYS A 4 18.90 -21.36 21.31
C LYS A 4 19.26 -19.91 20.96
N LYS A 5 20.56 -19.59 20.91
CA LYS A 5 21.07 -18.26 20.50
C LYS A 5 20.68 -17.95 19.04
N LEU A 6 20.72 -18.95 18.17
CA LEU A 6 20.32 -18.84 16.77
C LEU A 6 18.86 -18.47 16.58
N ARG A 7 17.96 -19.08 17.35
CA ARG A 7 16.53 -18.78 17.30
C ARG A 7 16.21 -17.38 17.81
N ILE A 8 16.91 -16.92 18.85
CA ILE A 8 16.79 -15.55 19.36
C ILE A 8 17.22 -14.54 18.27
N LEU A 9 18.37 -14.78 17.64
CA LEU A 9 18.88 -13.93 16.57
C LEU A 9 17.98 -13.95 15.32
N ALA A 10 17.48 -15.12 14.92
CA ALA A 10 16.54 -15.23 13.80
C ALA A 10 15.25 -14.44 14.08
N LYS A 11 14.74 -14.48 15.32
CA LYS A 11 13.56 -13.71 15.74
C LYS A 11 13.81 -12.21 15.67
N SER A 12 14.96 -11.70 16.12
CA SER A 12 15.28 -10.27 16.04
C SER A 12 15.45 -9.79 14.59
N LEU A 13 15.92 -10.66 13.70
CA LEU A 13 16.01 -10.41 12.25
C LEU A 13 14.65 -10.56 11.53
N GLY A 14 13.60 -10.92 12.26
CA GLY A 14 12.23 -11.08 11.77
C GLY A 14 12.01 -12.29 10.87
N ILE A 15 12.80 -13.35 11.08
CA ILE A 15 12.63 -14.64 10.41
C ILE A 15 11.54 -15.44 11.17
N ILE A 16 10.59 -16.02 10.43
CA ILE A 16 9.51 -16.86 10.97
C ILE A 16 9.78 -18.36 10.79
N ARG A 17 9.01 -19.18 11.50
CA ARG A 17 9.03 -20.66 11.42
C ARG A 17 10.37 -21.30 11.82
N TYR A 18 11.24 -20.58 12.53
CA TYR A 18 12.56 -21.03 13.01
C TYR A 18 12.54 -22.26 13.92
N SER A 19 11.39 -22.66 14.46
CA SER A 19 11.24 -23.88 15.27
C SER A 19 11.23 -25.16 14.44
N ARG A 20 10.80 -25.09 13.17
CA ARG A 20 10.70 -26.24 12.25
C ARG A 20 11.87 -26.34 11.26
N LEU A 21 12.77 -25.37 11.27
CA LEU A 21 13.94 -25.35 10.39
C LEU A 21 15.08 -26.13 11.02
N ARG A 22 15.82 -26.87 10.18
CA ARG A 22 17.09 -27.50 10.59
C ARG A 22 18.09 -26.43 10.99
N LYS A 23 18.99 -26.74 11.92
CA LYS A 23 20.00 -25.79 12.42
C LYS A 23 20.79 -25.13 11.29
N ALA A 24 21.28 -25.93 10.33
CA ALA A 24 22.05 -25.46 9.18
C ALA A 24 21.24 -24.49 8.28
N GLU A 25 19.96 -24.79 8.04
CA GLU A 25 19.08 -23.92 7.25
C GLU A 25 18.82 -22.59 7.96
N LEU A 26 18.60 -22.62 9.29
CA LEU A 26 18.44 -21.41 10.08
C LEU A 26 19.73 -20.58 10.13
N GLU A 27 20.89 -21.23 10.24
CA GLU A 27 22.22 -20.58 10.16
C GLU A 27 22.41 -19.88 8.82
N TRP A 28 22.08 -20.55 7.72
CA TRP A 28 22.16 -19.99 6.38
C TRP A 28 21.24 -18.77 6.21
N LEU A 29 19.99 -18.84 6.68
CA LEU A 29 19.04 -17.72 6.61
C LEU A 29 19.52 -16.50 7.40
N VAL A 30 20.03 -16.73 8.63
CA VAL A 30 20.57 -15.67 9.48
C VAL A 30 21.76 -15.00 8.81
N LEU A 31 22.72 -15.78 8.30
CA LEU A 31 23.91 -15.27 7.62
C LEU A 31 23.54 -14.47 6.37
N LYS A 32 22.61 -14.96 5.54
CA LYS A 32 22.10 -14.21 4.40
C LYS A 32 21.51 -12.87 4.81
N ARG A 33 20.71 -12.85 5.89
CA ARG A 33 20.07 -11.61 6.35
C ARG A 33 21.09 -10.59 6.82
N GLN A 34 22.09 -11.03 7.59
CA GLN A 34 23.15 -10.17 8.11
C GLN A 34 24.00 -9.58 6.98
N ARG A 35 24.19 -10.32 5.90
CA ARG A 35 24.90 -9.86 4.69
C ARG A 35 24.02 -9.00 3.77
N GLY A 36 22.80 -8.65 4.18
CA GLY A 36 21.86 -7.86 3.36
C GLY A 36 21.30 -8.60 2.14
N GLN A 37 21.50 -9.92 2.04
CA GLN A 37 21.02 -10.71 0.91
C GLN A 37 19.52 -10.99 1.01
N SER A 38 18.88 -11.19 -0.14
CA SER A 38 17.46 -11.54 -0.23
C SER A 38 17.19 -12.92 0.38
N ILE A 39 16.07 -13.01 1.10
CA ILE A 39 15.58 -14.23 1.76
C ILE A 39 14.20 -14.56 1.21
N PRO A 40 13.87 -15.85 0.99
CA PRO A 40 12.54 -16.22 0.54
C PRO A 40 11.45 -15.72 1.50
N LEU A 41 10.40 -15.09 0.94
CA LEU A 41 9.36 -14.40 1.70
C LEU A 41 8.63 -15.29 2.72
N LYS A 42 8.53 -16.60 2.44
CA LYS A 42 7.94 -17.60 3.34
C LYS A 42 8.64 -17.69 4.71
N HIS A 43 9.86 -17.17 4.82
CA HIS A 43 10.64 -17.12 6.04
C HIS A 43 10.64 -15.74 6.70
N LEU A 44 9.95 -14.74 6.17
CA LEU A 44 9.90 -13.39 6.76
C LEU A 44 8.59 -13.16 7.51
N LEU A 45 8.66 -12.34 8.55
CA LEU A 45 7.46 -11.82 9.21
C LEU A 45 6.60 -11.04 8.19
N PRO A 46 5.27 -11.28 8.13
CA PRO A 46 4.38 -10.54 7.25
C PRO A 46 4.47 -9.01 7.40
N GLN A 47 4.78 -8.53 8.61
CA GLN A 47 4.98 -7.10 8.89
C GLN A 47 6.22 -6.52 8.20
N LEU A 48 7.30 -7.32 8.07
CA LEU A 48 8.49 -6.91 7.34
C LEU A 48 8.23 -6.86 5.83
N VAL A 49 7.51 -7.86 5.30
CA VAL A 49 7.09 -7.86 3.89
C VAL A 49 6.18 -6.67 3.60
N LEU A 50 5.23 -6.38 4.49
CA LEU A 50 4.37 -5.19 4.37
C LEU A 50 5.19 -3.90 4.35
N LYS A 51 6.16 -3.76 5.26
CA LYS A 51 7.06 -2.60 5.31
C LYS A 51 7.83 -2.44 3.99
N GLN A 52 8.37 -3.53 3.45
CA GLN A 52 9.07 -3.51 2.16
C GLN A 52 8.14 -3.07 1.03
N LEU A 53 6.92 -3.62 0.96
CA LEU A 53 5.92 -3.24 -0.05
C LEU A 53 5.54 -1.76 0.02
N THR A 54 5.43 -1.19 1.22
CA THR A 54 5.10 0.24 1.38
C THR A 54 6.22 1.20 0.95
N GLN A 55 7.42 0.70 0.72
CA GLN A 55 8.57 1.49 0.24
C GLN A 55 8.69 1.50 -1.28
N LYS A 56 7.93 0.64 -1.98
CA LYS A 56 7.93 0.54 -3.44
C LYS A 56 6.59 1.00 -3.99
N PRO A 57 6.56 1.53 -5.22
CA PRO A 57 5.30 1.86 -5.86
C PRO A 57 4.45 0.60 -6.09
N ALA A 58 3.12 0.77 -6.06
CA ALA A 58 2.18 -0.35 -6.08
C ALA A 58 2.29 -1.24 -7.33
N TRP A 59 2.69 -0.67 -8.47
CA TRP A 59 2.84 -1.39 -9.74
C TRP A 59 4.09 -2.28 -9.82
N GLU A 60 4.96 -2.24 -8.81
CA GLU A 60 6.12 -3.14 -8.67
C GLU A 60 5.84 -4.30 -7.72
N TRP A 61 4.63 -4.39 -7.17
CA TRP A 61 4.27 -5.48 -6.26
C TRP A 61 4.03 -6.77 -7.03
N GLU A 62 4.64 -7.84 -6.56
CA GLU A 62 4.40 -9.17 -7.12
C GLU A 62 3.31 -9.90 -6.34
N LYS A 63 2.57 -10.77 -7.04
CA LYS A 63 1.51 -11.59 -6.43
C LYS A 63 2.04 -12.43 -5.26
N VAL A 64 3.24 -13.00 -5.40
CA VAL A 64 3.89 -13.82 -4.35
C VAL A 64 4.14 -13.00 -3.07
N GLU A 65 4.45 -11.71 -3.20
CA GLU A 65 4.63 -10.81 -2.06
C GLU A 65 3.32 -10.57 -1.31
N LEU A 66 2.24 -10.35 -2.05
CA LEU A 66 0.90 -10.18 -1.48
C LEU A 66 0.38 -11.48 -0.85
N GLU A 67 0.72 -12.64 -1.42
CA GLU A 67 0.37 -13.95 -0.87
C GLU A 67 1.12 -14.26 0.44
N ALA A 68 2.34 -13.74 0.61
CA ALA A 68 3.09 -13.87 1.85
C ALA A 68 2.48 -13.05 3.01
N LEU A 69 1.65 -12.04 2.71
CA LEU A 69 0.99 -11.23 3.73
C LEU A 69 -0.12 -11.98 4.47
N SER A 70 -0.29 -11.64 5.75
CA SER A 70 -1.47 -12.04 6.51
C SER A 70 -2.71 -11.28 6.03
N CYS A 71 -3.91 -11.81 6.35
CA CYS A 71 -5.17 -11.13 6.02
C CYS A 71 -5.23 -9.70 6.62
N LYS A 72 -4.76 -9.54 7.87
CA LYS A 72 -4.66 -8.25 8.55
C LYS A 72 -3.67 -7.30 7.86
N CYS A 73 -2.55 -7.81 7.37
CA CYS A 73 -1.58 -7.01 6.61
C CYS A 73 -2.16 -6.54 5.27
N LEU A 74 -2.93 -7.38 4.57
CA LEU A 74 -3.61 -7.00 3.34
C LEU A 74 -4.71 -5.95 3.58
N GLU A 75 -5.41 -6.03 4.71
CA GLU A 75 -6.37 -5.00 5.12
C GLU A 75 -5.67 -3.67 5.41
N ALA A 76 -4.58 -3.69 6.17
CA ALA A 76 -3.76 -2.51 6.43
C ALA A 76 -3.23 -1.89 5.13
N LEU A 77 -2.75 -2.72 4.20
CA LEU A 77 -2.30 -2.25 2.89
C LEU A 77 -3.47 -1.64 2.09
N SER A 78 -4.65 -2.26 2.12
CA SER A 78 -5.84 -1.71 1.46
C SER A 78 -6.23 -0.34 2.02
N TYR A 79 -6.14 -0.14 3.34
CA TYR A 79 -6.34 1.17 3.98
C TYR A 79 -5.33 2.20 3.52
N ILE A 80 -4.03 1.85 3.51
CA ILE A 80 -2.95 2.75 3.05
C ILE A 80 -3.18 3.15 1.59
N MET A 81 -3.68 2.22 0.77
CA MET A 81 -3.99 2.47 -0.64
C MET A 81 -5.34 3.14 -0.88
N GLY A 82 -6.14 3.36 0.17
CA GLY A 82 -7.46 3.99 0.09
C GLY A 82 -8.53 3.17 -0.64
N ILE A 83 -8.35 1.85 -0.75
CA ILE A 83 -9.27 0.94 -1.45
C ILE A 83 -10.11 0.10 -0.47
N PRO A 84 -11.23 -0.51 -0.93
CA PRO A 84 -12.01 -1.41 -0.09
C PRO A 84 -11.18 -2.57 0.47
N LYS A 85 -11.40 -2.88 1.75
CA LYS A 85 -10.64 -3.90 2.51
C LYS A 85 -11.40 -5.20 2.78
N SER A 86 -12.69 -5.28 2.43
CA SER A 86 -13.52 -6.45 2.75
C SER A 86 -13.23 -7.65 1.82
N GLY A 87 -13.72 -8.81 2.24
CA GLY A 87 -13.67 -10.05 1.48
C GLY A 87 -12.57 -11.03 1.90
N LYS A 88 -12.52 -12.16 1.18
CA LYS A 88 -11.54 -13.24 1.38
C LYS A 88 -10.13 -12.76 0.99
N LYS A 89 -9.09 -13.44 1.49
CA LYS A 89 -7.68 -13.12 1.22
C LYS A 89 -7.40 -12.98 -0.29
N VAL A 90 -7.85 -13.93 -1.09
CA VAL A 90 -7.67 -13.92 -2.56
C VAL A 90 -8.31 -12.69 -3.19
N GLN A 91 -9.50 -12.29 -2.74
CA GLN A 91 -10.19 -11.09 -3.26
C GLN A 91 -9.45 -9.79 -2.91
N LYS A 92 -8.82 -9.73 -1.73
CA LYS A 92 -7.96 -8.60 -1.33
C LYS A 92 -6.71 -8.50 -2.20
N ILE A 93 -6.05 -9.63 -2.45
CA ILE A 93 -4.87 -9.70 -3.32
C ILE A 93 -5.23 -9.26 -4.74
N GLN A 94 -6.29 -9.81 -5.33
CA GLN A 94 -6.72 -9.43 -6.68
C GLN A 94 -7.03 -7.94 -6.78
N ARG A 95 -7.73 -7.37 -5.79
CA ARG A 95 -8.04 -5.94 -5.77
C ARG A 95 -6.79 -5.05 -5.70
N LEU A 96 -5.77 -5.48 -4.96
CA LEU A 96 -4.49 -4.76 -4.89
C LEU A 96 -3.76 -4.82 -6.23
N LEU A 97 -3.77 -5.96 -6.91
CA LEU A 97 -3.19 -6.13 -8.25
C LEU A 97 -3.94 -5.31 -9.30
N ASP A 98 -5.27 -5.37 -9.31
CA ASP A 98 -6.13 -4.59 -10.21
C ASP A 98 -5.87 -3.09 -10.04
N MET A 99 -5.82 -2.62 -8.80
CA MET A 99 -5.51 -1.23 -8.48
C MET A 99 -4.08 -0.85 -8.92
N ALA A 100 -3.09 -1.72 -8.68
CA ALA A 100 -1.71 -1.48 -9.06
C ALA A 100 -1.55 -1.33 -10.58
N GLU A 101 -2.23 -2.19 -11.35
CA GLU A 101 -2.24 -2.13 -12.81
C GLU A 101 -2.86 -0.82 -13.30
N VAL A 102 -4.04 -0.44 -12.79
CA VAL A 102 -4.68 0.82 -13.19
C VAL A 102 -3.81 2.01 -12.79
N ARG A 103 -3.22 2.02 -11.59
CA ARG A 103 -2.28 3.08 -11.18
C ARG A 103 -1.07 3.19 -12.10
N LYS A 104 -0.54 2.06 -12.59
CA LYS A 104 0.54 2.04 -13.59
C LYS A 104 0.09 2.71 -14.88
N ALA A 105 -1.08 2.31 -15.39
CA ALA A 105 -1.63 2.79 -16.66
C ALA A 105 -1.87 4.30 -16.65
N ILE A 106 -2.33 4.84 -15.52
CA ILE A 106 -2.66 6.28 -15.41
C ILE A 106 -1.55 7.12 -14.74
N ARG A 107 -0.37 6.54 -14.47
CA ARG A 107 0.70 7.17 -13.67
C ARG A 107 1.15 8.53 -14.18
N GLU A 108 1.30 8.65 -15.49
CA GLU A 108 1.81 9.85 -16.17
C GLU A 108 0.79 10.99 -16.21
N PHE A 109 -0.49 10.70 -15.96
CA PHE A 109 -1.57 11.67 -16.03
C PHE A 109 -1.85 12.23 -14.64
N ASN A 110 -1.14 13.28 -14.23
CA ASN A 110 -1.30 13.92 -12.92
C ASN A 110 -1.96 15.28 -13.04
N PRO A 111 -3.29 15.37 -12.79
CA PRO A 111 -3.94 16.66 -12.78
C PRO A 111 -3.64 17.39 -11.46
N PRO A 112 -3.65 18.74 -11.45
CA PRO A 112 -3.33 19.59 -10.29
C PRO A 112 -4.22 19.34 -9.05
N ASP A 113 -3.66 19.36 -7.84
CA ASP A 113 -4.25 18.81 -6.60
C ASP A 113 -5.60 19.43 -6.13
N ARG A 114 -6.08 20.52 -6.72
CA ARG A 114 -7.26 21.26 -6.23
C ARG A 114 -8.47 21.06 -7.14
N LEU A 115 -9.41 20.22 -6.71
CA LEU A 115 -10.76 20.08 -7.31
C LEU A 115 -11.85 20.76 -6.43
N ASN A 116 -11.49 21.29 -5.25
CA ASN A 116 -12.43 21.78 -4.22
C ASN A 116 -12.04 23.16 -3.62
N SER A 117 -11.39 24.03 -4.39
CA SER A 117 -11.09 25.41 -3.94
C SER A 117 -12.25 26.34 -4.34
N THR A 118 -12.27 27.58 -3.85
CA THR A 118 -13.24 28.65 -4.23
C THR A 118 -12.53 29.90 -4.78
N ASP A 119 -11.35 29.73 -5.36
CA ASP A 119 -10.45 30.81 -5.79
C ASP A 119 -10.66 31.14 -7.29
N PRO A 120 -10.88 32.41 -7.68
CA PRO A 120 -11.10 32.82 -9.08
C PRO A 120 -9.95 32.48 -10.07
N ASN A 121 -8.75 32.11 -9.62
CA ASN A 121 -7.70 31.51 -10.47
C ASN A 121 -8.01 30.04 -10.91
N GLU A 122 -9.23 29.53 -10.65
CA GLU A 122 -9.65 28.15 -10.92
C GLU A 122 -9.91 27.75 -12.36
N ARG A 123 -10.16 28.71 -13.27
CA ARG A 123 -10.42 28.36 -14.68
C ARG A 123 -9.21 27.66 -15.31
N GLU A 124 -8.01 28.17 -15.07
CA GLU A 124 -6.75 27.56 -15.54
C GLU A 124 -6.55 26.15 -14.94
N ASN A 125 -6.97 25.94 -13.69
CA ASN A 125 -6.85 24.67 -12.98
C ASN A 125 -7.88 23.63 -13.50
N TRP A 126 -9.09 24.06 -13.86
CA TRP A 126 -10.10 23.21 -14.48
C TRP A 126 -9.74 22.83 -15.92
N GLU A 127 -9.21 23.77 -16.69
CA GLU A 127 -8.69 23.52 -18.05
C GLU A 127 -7.58 22.48 -18.01
N GLN A 128 -6.61 22.60 -17.10
CA GLN A 128 -5.56 21.60 -16.92
C GLN A 128 -6.11 20.21 -16.54
N ILE A 129 -7.15 20.13 -15.70
CA ILE A 129 -7.81 18.86 -15.39
C ILE A 129 -8.46 18.26 -16.65
N CYS A 130 -9.17 19.10 -17.42
CA CYS A 130 -9.79 18.69 -18.68
C CYS A 130 -8.76 18.20 -19.68
N ASP A 131 -7.63 18.88 -19.81
CA ASP A 131 -6.54 18.50 -20.71
C ASP A 131 -5.91 17.17 -20.32
N VAL A 132 -5.62 16.96 -19.04
CA VAL A 132 -5.08 15.68 -18.56
C VAL A 132 -6.06 14.53 -18.77
N ALA A 133 -7.36 14.78 -18.58
CA ALA A 133 -8.40 13.80 -18.86
C ALA A 133 -8.51 13.50 -20.36
N GLN A 134 -8.39 14.53 -21.21
CA GLN A 134 -8.38 14.38 -22.66
C GLN A 134 -7.16 13.59 -23.13
N GLN A 135 -5.96 13.90 -22.65
CA GLN A 135 -4.74 13.13 -22.96
C GLN A 135 -4.87 11.65 -22.54
N LEU A 136 -5.45 11.38 -21.37
CA LEU A 136 -5.73 10.00 -20.93
C LEU A 136 -6.75 9.32 -21.83
N ALA A 137 -7.80 10.05 -22.23
CA ALA A 137 -8.79 9.55 -23.16
C ALA A 137 -8.15 9.24 -24.52
N ASP A 138 -7.26 10.08 -25.04
CA ASP A 138 -6.62 9.89 -26.34
C ASP A 138 -5.63 8.72 -26.35
N LYS A 139 -4.90 8.50 -25.25
CA LYS A 139 -3.93 7.39 -25.13
C LYS A 139 -4.57 5.99 -25.18
N TYR A 140 -5.79 5.83 -24.66
CA TYR A 140 -6.41 4.51 -24.52
C TYR A 140 -7.69 4.35 -25.33
N LEU A 141 -7.98 3.14 -25.78
CA LEU A 141 -9.25 2.81 -26.41
C LEU A 141 -10.39 2.83 -25.37
N GLY A 142 -11.61 3.12 -25.83
CA GLY A 142 -12.79 3.15 -24.94
C GLY A 142 -13.03 1.82 -24.20
N ARG A 143 -12.71 0.68 -24.83
CA ARG A 143 -12.78 -0.65 -24.20
C ARG A 143 -11.76 -0.84 -23.07
N GLU A 144 -10.58 -0.25 -23.19
CA GLU A 144 -9.50 -0.34 -22.18
C GLU A 144 -9.85 0.53 -20.97
N LEU A 145 -10.28 1.77 -21.20
CA LEU A 145 -10.78 2.65 -20.14
C LEU A 145 -11.95 2.02 -19.39
N ARG A 146 -12.89 1.39 -20.11
CA ARG A 146 -14.00 0.64 -19.51
C ARG A 146 -13.50 -0.53 -18.66
N ALA A 147 -12.49 -1.25 -19.11
CA ALA A 147 -11.88 -2.34 -18.35
C ALA A 147 -11.21 -1.81 -17.07
N PHE A 148 -10.49 -0.69 -17.14
CA PHE A 148 -9.91 -0.04 -15.97
C PHE A 148 -10.98 0.38 -14.96
N CYS A 149 -12.05 1.07 -15.40
CA CYS A 149 -13.16 1.45 -14.53
C CYS A 149 -13.77 0.22 -13.83
N LYS A 150 -13.97 -0.88 -14.56
CA LYS A 150 -14.48 -2.14 -13.97
C LYS A 150 -13.54 -2.72 -12.91
N LYS A 151 -12.22 -2.77 -13.19
CA LYS A 151 -11.19 -3.26 -12.25
C LYS A 151 -11.24 -2.50 -10.92
N VAL A 152 -11.38 -1.19 -10.97
CA VAL A 152 -11.43 -0.34 -9.76
C VAL A 152 -12.84 -0.13 -9.21
N LYS A 153 -13.84 -0.82 -9.78
CA LYS A 153 -15.27 -0.72 -9.40
C LYS A 153 -15.81 0.71 -9.44
N ARG A 154 -15.45 1.45 -10.49
CA ARG A 154 -15.99 2.77 -10.78
C ARG A 154 -16.97 2.72 -11.93
N PHE A 155 -17.89 3.67 -11.92
CA PHE A 155 -18.85 3.82 -13.00
C PHE A 155 -18.13 4.13 -14.32
N ALA A 156 -18.45 3.36 -15.35
CA ALA A 156 -17.91 3.50 -16.70
C ALA A 156 -18.91 4.27 -17.56
N VAL A 157 -18.71 5.59 -17.64
CA VAL A 157 -19.52 6.52 -18.44
C VAL A 157 -19.50 6.10 -19.92
N SER A 158 -20.46 6.58 -20.71
CA SER A 158 -20.56 6.29 -22.15
C SER A 158 -19.36 6.84 -22.94
N THR A 159 -18.79 7.98 -22.53
CA THR A 159 -17.70 8.65 -23.24
C THR A 159 -16.32 8.29 -22.70
N LYS A 160 -15.30 8.29 -23.58
CA LYS A 160 -13.88 8.08 -23.19
C LYS A 160 -13.45 9.11 -22.15
N TRP A 161 -13.78 10.38 -22.39
CA TRP A 161 -13.49 11.48 -21.48
C TRP A 161 -14.10 11.27 -20.09
N GLY A 162 -15.37 10.86 -20.01
CA GLY A 162 -16.03 10.60 -18.72
C GLY A 162 -15.40 9.44 -17.95
N MET A 163 -14.94 8.39 -18.65
CA MET A 163 -14.19 7.30 -18.03
C MET A 163 -12.81 7.76 -17.53
N ALA A 164 -12.09 8.58 -18.31
CA ALA A 164 -10.81 9.16 -17.91
C ALA A 164 -10.96 10.00 -16.63
N MET A 165 -11.94 10.90 -16.59
CA MET A 165 -12.27 11.69 -15.39
C MET A 165 -12.61 10.80 -14.19
N SER A 166 -13.40 9.75 -14.38
CA SER A 166 -13.76 8.79 -13.34
C SER A 166 -12.53 8.10 -12.72
N LEU A 167 -11.54 7.73 -13.54
CA LEU A 167 -10.28 7.12 -13.10
C LEU A 167 -9.38 8.10 -12.37
N LEU A 168 -9.23 9.33 -12.87
CA LEU A 168 -8.43 10.38 -12.23
C LEU A 168 -9.02 10.76 -10.86
N SER A 169 -10.34 10.93 -10.80
CA SER A 169 -11.09 11.15 -9.55
C SER A 169 -10.89 10.00 -8.57
N TRP A 170 -11.04 8.76 -9.01
CA TRP A 170 -10.80 7.57 -8.18
C TRP A 170 -9.40 7.54 -7.57
N ARG A 171 -8.36 7.85 -8.36
CA ARG A 171 -6.98 7.87 -7.87
C ARG A 171 -6.81 8.90 -6.76
N ARG A 172 -7.37 10.10 -6.94
CA ARG A 172 -7.34 11.17 -5.93
C ARG A 172 -8.06 10.77 -4.66
N GLU A 173 -9.27 10.25 -4.76
CA GLU A 173 -10.02 9.76 -3.60
C GLU A 173 -9.24 8.70 -2.82
N CYS A 174 -8.61 7.75 -3.53
CA CYS A 174 -7.80 6.71 -2.91
C CYS A 174 -6.57 7.30 -2.19
N ASN A 175 -5.85 8.23 -2.84
CA ASN A 175 -4.72 8.90 -2.21
C ASN A 175 -5.14 9.70 -0.96
N ALA A 176 -6.24 10.45 -1.04
CA ALA A 176 -6.77 11.21 0.09
C ALA A 176 -7.18 10.29 1.25
N LYS A 177 -7.88 9.18 0.97
CA LYS A 177 -8.27 8.17 1.99
C LYS A 177 -7.03 7.54 2.64
N GLY A 178 -6.04 7.17 1.83
CA GLY A 178 -4.77 6.60 2.30
C GLY A 178 -4.00 7.56 3.21
N GLN A 179 -3.86 8.82 2.79
CA GLN A 179 -3.19 9.86 3.57
C GLN A 179 -3.91 10.12 4.91
N ARG A 180 -5.24 10.25 4.89
CA ARG A 180 -6.04 10.40 6.12
C ARG A 180 -5.80 9.24 7.09
N PHE A 181 -5.80 8.01 6.60
CA PHE A 181 -5.51 6.84 7.43
C PHE A 181 -4.10 6.89 8.05
N VAL A 182 -3.08 7.21 7.25
CA VAL A 182 -1.69 7.35 7.75
C VAL A 182 -1.58 8.46 8.79
N GLN A 183 -2.25 9.60 8.58
CA GLN A 183 -2.29 10.71 9.54
C GLN A 183 -2.95 10.29 10.85
N GLN A 184 -4.11 9.61 10.79
CA GLN A 184 -4.80 9.08 11.96
C GLN A 184 -3.91 8.12 12.75
N MET A 185 -3.23 7.18 12.08
CA MET A 185 -2.33 6.23 12.73
C MET A 185 -1.11 6.91 13.37
N ARG A 186 -0.56 7.96 12.74
CA ARG A 186 0.53 8.76 13.32
C ARG A 186 0.06 9.54 14.55
N ALA A 187 -1.13 10.13 14.51
CA ALA A 187 -1.72 10.84 15.65
C ALA A 187 -1.97 9.90 16.83
N ALA A 188 -2.62 8.76 16.59
CA ALA A 188 -2.87 7.75 17.62
C ALA A 188 -1.58 7.25 18.28
N ARG A 189 -0.52 7.01 17.49
CA ARG A 189 0.79 6.60 18.03
C ARG A 189 1.42 7.68 18.93
N LYS A 190 1.26 8.96 18.59
CA LYS A 190 1.74 10.07 19.44
C LYS A 190 0.99 10.08 20.78
N GLN A 191 -0.33 9.88 20.75
CA GLN A 191 -1.15 9.83 21.97
C GLN A 191 -0.77 8.68 22.88
N ILE A 192 -0.57 7.47 22.34
CA ILE A 192 -0.13 6.30 23.12
C ILE A 192 1.20 6.60 23.82
N LYS A 193 2.18 7.15 23.09
CA LYS A 193 3.48 7.49 23.67
C LYS A 193 3.37 8.55 24.79
N GLN A 194 2.46 9.52 24.63
CA GLN A 194 2.21 10.52 25.66
C GLN A 194 1.59 9.90 26.92
N GLN A 195 0.63 8.98 26.76
CA GLN A 195 0.02 8.25 27.87
C GLN A 195 1.04 7.37 28.60
N GLU A 196 1.86 6.62 27.87
CA GLU A 196 2.95 5.80 28.43
C GLU A 196 3.93 6.67 29.25
N ASN A 197 4.35 7.81 28.70
CA ASN A 197 5.23 8.73 29.41
C ASN A 197 4.59 9.32 30.68
N GLN A 198 3.29 9.67 30.62
CA GLN A 198 2.56 10.18 31.79
C GLN A 198 2.43 9.11 32.88
N GLN A 199 2.17 7.85 32.51
CA GLN A 199 2.12 6.74 33.45
C GLN A 199 3.48 6.50 34.13
N VAL A 200 4.58 6.57 33.38
CA VAL A 200 5.93 6.43 33.94
C VAL A 200 6.24 7.58 34.91
N VAL A 201 5.90 8.82 34.56
CA VAL A 201 6.09 9.97 35.46
C VAL A 201 5.26 9.83 36.74
N GLN A 202 4.01 9.36 36.64
CA GLN A 202 3.15 9.12 37.80
C GLN A 202 3.68 7.99 38.70
N GLN A 203 4.23 6.92 38.11
CA GLN A 203 4.85 5.82 38.87
C GLN A 203 6.16 6.21 39.54
N LEU A 204 6.91 7.16 38.98
CA LEU A 204 8.15 7.69 39.58
C LEU A 204 7.89 8.75 40.66
N ALA A 205 6.70 9.37 40.65
CA ALA A 205 6.28 10.36 41.62
C ALA A 205 5.54 9.76 42.84
N ALA A 206 5.25 8.46 42.81
CA ALA A 206 4.64 7.69 43.90
C ALA A 206 5.70 6.86 44.64
#